data_AF-A0A8J6PEW0-F1
#
_entry.id   AF-A0A8J6PEW0-F1
#
_cell.length_a   1.000
_cell.length_b   1.000
_cell.length_c   1.000
_cell.angle_alpha   90.00
_cell.angle_beta   90.00
_cell.angle_gamma   90.00
#
_symmetry.space_group_name_H-M   'P 1'
#
loop_
_entity.id
_entity.type
_entity.pdbx_description
1 polymer ?
#
loop_
_entity_poly.entity_id
_entity_poly.type
_entity_poly.pdbx_seq_one_letter_code
_entity_poly.pdbx_strand_id
1 'polypeptide(L)'
;FWGCAGIGLAIFGTGLSLAALAGGGTQDQLFTWAPKMFGTPEEPAVGAYAVTEPQAGSDVRSLRTRAVRDGDDFVLNGTKVFITNGSVASVYLVVATVDPELGHRGQATFIVDRDDP
;
A
#
# COMPACT_ATOMS: atom_id res chain seq x y z
N PHE A 1 10.98 -11.99 17.75
CA PHE A 1 10.85 -10.88 18.71
C PHE A 1 10.44 -11.43 20.05
N TRP A 2 11.28 -11.29 21.08
CA TRP A 2 10.90 -11.62 22.45
C TRP A 2 10.52 -10.31 23.15
N GLY A 3 9.27 -9.86 22.95
CA GLY A 3 8.77 -8.54 23.36
C GLY A 3 7.31 -8.34 22.94
N CYS A 4 6.84 -7.09 22.87
CA CYS A 4 5.47 -6.79 22.44
C CYS A 4 5.28 -7.07 20.95
N ALA A 5 4.50 -8.10 20.61
CA ALA A 5 4.23 -8.50 19.23
C ALA A 5 3.55 -7.40 18.41
N GLY A 6 2.66 -6.61 19.02
CA GLY A 6 1.97 -5.51 18.34
C GLY A 6 2.91 -4.37 17.95
N ILE A 7 3.81 -3.96 18.85
CA ILE A 7 4.84 -2.94 18.55
C ILE A 7 5.81 -3.48 17.52
N GLY A 8 6.21 -4.75 17.63
CA GLY A 8 7.02 -5.41 16.62
C GLY A 8 6.35 -5.34 15.24
N LEU A 9 5.06 -5.70 15.14
CA LEU A 9 4.32 -5.61 13.89
C LEU A 9 4.27 -4.18 13.34
N ALA A 10 4.05 -3.16 14.17
CA ALA A 10 4.00 -1.77 13.73
C ALA A 10 5.34 -1.29 13.14
N ILE A 11 6.45 -1.62 13.80
CA ILE A 11 7.80 -1.23 13.36
C ILE A 11 8.19 -1.97 12.07
N PHE A 12 8.00 -3.28 12.02
CA PHE A 12 8.42 -4.09 10.87
C PHE A 12 7.38 -4.13 9.74
N GLY A 13 6.17 -3.63 9.96
CA GLY A 13 5.09 -3.57 8.98
C GLY A 13 5.47 -2.81 7.71
N THR A 14 6.28 -1.75 7.83
CA THR A 14 6.85 -1.01 6.70
C THR A 14 7.65 -1.90 5.74
N GLY A 15 8.25 -2.99 6.25
CA GLY A 15 8.97 -3.94 5.41
C GLY A 15 8.10 -4.56 4.32
N LEU A 16 6.80 -4.74 4.57
CA LEU A 16 5.88 -5.31 3.58
C LEU A 16 5.57 -4.32 2.45
N SER A 17 5.35 -3.04 2.77
CA SER A 17 5.18 -2.00 1.75
C SER A 17 6.46 -1.77 0.95
N LEU A 18 7.63 -1.80 1.60
CA LEU A 18 8.92 -1.69 0.93
C LEU A 18 9.14 -2.87 -0.03
N ALA A 19 8.81 -4.10 0.38
CA ALA A 19 8.92 -5.27 -0.48
C ALA A 19 7.98 -5.19 -1.69
N ALA A 20 6.76 -4.70 -1.51
CA ALA A 20 5.83 -4.46 -2.62
C ALA A 20 6.39 -3.43 -3.62
N LEU A 21 6.93 -2.31 -3.12
CA LEU A 21 7.57 -1.29 -3.95
C LEU A 21 8.81 -1.84 -4.68
N ALA A 22 9.69 -2.57 -3.98
CA ALA A 22 10.89 -3.14 -4.59
C ALA A 22 10.57 -4.23 -5.63
N GLY A 23 9.46 -4.96 -5.47
CA GLY A 23 9.06 -6.03 -6.37
C GLY A 23 8.32 -5.56 -7.63
N GLY A 24 7.62 -4.43 -7.56
CA GLY A 24 6.78 -3.94 -8.67
C GLY A 24 7.11 -2.53 -9.19
N GLY A 25 7.90 -1.75 -8.45
CA GLY A 25 8.25 -0.38 -8.81
C GLY A 25 9.55 -0.25 -9.59
N THR A 26 9.76 0.92 -10.17
CA THR A 26 11.03 1.29 -10.81
C THR A 26 12.09 1.66 -9.76
N GLN A 27 13.36 1.72 -10.18
CA GLN A 27 14.44 2.20 -9.30
C GLN A 27 14.18 3.65 -8.84
N ASP A 28 13.72 4.52 -9.74
CA ASP A 28 13.39 5.90 -9.40
C ASP A 28 12.26 5.99 -8.37
N GLN A 29 11.22 5.16 -8.52
CA GLN A 29 10.16 5.06 -7.51
C GLN A 29 10.71 4.54 -6.19
N LEU A 30 11.58 3.53 -6.19
CA LEU A 30 12.20 3.00 -4.98
C LEU A 30 13.00 4.09 -4.24
N PHE A 31 13.89 4.81 -4.94
CA PHE A 31 14.71 5.85 -4.32
C PHE A 31 13.90 7.09 -3.90
N THR A 32 12.78 7.37 -4.56
CA THR A 32 11.90 8.49 -4.20
C THR A 32 11.02 8.17 -3.00
N TRP A 33 10.41 6.98 -2.97
CA TRP A 33 9.34 6.66 -2.02
C TRP A 33 9.82 5.87 -0.80
N ALA A 34 10.87 5.05 -0.91
CA ALA A 34 11.35 4.29 0.25
C ALA A 34 11.79 5.20 1.41
N PRO A 35 12.52 6.31 1.21
CA PRO A 35 12.88 7.21 2.32
C PRO A 35 11.65 7.77 3.06
N LYS A 36 10.58 8.12 2.32
CA LYS A 36 9.31 8.61 2.90
C LYS A 36 8.60 7.57 3.79
N MET A 37 8.88 6.27 3.61
CA MET A 37 8.30 5.21 4.44
C MET A 37 8.99 5.05 5.81
N PHE A 38 10.17 5.64 6.01
CA PHE A 38 10.93 5.52 7.25
C PHE A 38 11.16 6.87 7.94
N GLY A 39 11.19 7.96 7.16
CA GLY A 39 11.40 9.31 7.68
C GLY A 39 12.83 9.54 8.16
N THR A 40 12.99 10.38 9.18
CA THR A 40 14.26 10.63 9.84
C THR A 40 14.18 10.24 11.32
N PRO A 41 15.30 10.22 12.07
CA PRO A 41 15.25 10.01 13.52
C PRO A 41 14.38 11.03 14.27
N GLU A 42 14.30 12.26 13.78
CA GLU A 42 13.49 13.34 14.36
C GLU A 42 12.02 13.27 13.95
N GLU A 43 11.75 12.81 12.73
CA GLU A 43 10.42 12.67 12.15
C GLU A 43 10.23 11.25 11.60
N PRO A 44 10.00 10.24 12.48
CA PRO A 44 9.86 8.86 12.05
C PRO A 44 8.56 8.67 11.26
N ALA A 45 8.65 7.92 10.17
CA ALA A 45 7.52 7.57 9.33
C ALA A 45 7.37 6.04 9.21
N VAL A 46 6.21 5.62 8.72
CA VAL A 46 5.93 4.22 8.41
C VAL A 46 5.22 4.11 7.07
N GLY A 47 5.42 2.98 6.39
CA GLY A 47 4.66 2.59 5.20
C GLY A 47 3.52 1.63 5.55
N ALA A 48 2.53 1.58 4.66
CA ALA A 48 1.40 0.66 4.76
C ALA A 48 1.18 -0.08 3.44
N TYR A 49 0.85 -1.38 3.52
CA TYR A 49 0.46 -2.18 2.36
C TYR A 49 -1.04 -2.48 2.41
N ALA A 50 -1.79 -1.93 1.46
CA ALA A 50 -3.24 -1.85 1.50
C ALA A 50 -3.90 -2.77 0.46
N VAL A 51 -4.13 -4.02 0.86
CA VAL A 51 -4.76 -5.05 0.01
C VAL A 51 -6.17 -5.40 0.48
N THR A 52 -6.29 -5.80 1.75
CA THR A 52 -7.52 -6.35 2.33
C THR A 52 -8.70 -5.37 2.28
N GLU A 53 -9.87 -5.91 1.95
CA GLU A 53 -11.14 -5.19 1.87
C GLU A 53 -12.19 -5.88 2.75
N PRO A 54 -13.28 -5.20 3.15
CA PRO A 54 -14.30 -5.76 4.03
C PRO A 54 -14.83 -7.14 3.59
N GLN A 55 -14.91 -7.37 2.28
CA GLN A 55 -15.37 -8.63 1.69
C GLN A 55 -14.25 -9.54 1.17
N ALA A 56 -12.99 -9.10 1.19
CA ALA A 56 -11.88 -9.80 0.52
C ALA A 56 -10.61 -9.81 1.39
N GLY A 57 -10.32 -10.97 1.97
CA GLY A 57 -9.10 -11.26 2.73
C GLY A 57 -8.30 -12.40 2.10
N SER A 58 -8.75 -13.64 2.28
CA SER A 58 -8.11 -14.82 1.66
C SER A 58 -8.30 -14.86 0.13
N ASP A 59 -9.43 -14.37 -0.37
CA ASP A 59 -9.70 -14.23 -1.80
C ASP A 59 -9.32 -12.83 -2.30
N VAL A 60 -8.01 -12.59 -2.45
CA VAL A 60 -7.49 -11.32 -2.99
C VAL A 60 -7.77 -11.13 -4.48
N ARG A 61 -8.33 -12.12 -5.19
CA ARG A 61 -8.72 -11.95 -6.59
C ARG A 61 -9.99 -11.11 -6.73
N SER A 62 -10.84 -11.07 -5.71
CA SER A 62 -12.16 -10.42 -5.75
C SER A 62 -12.18 -8.99 -5.19
N LEU A 63 -11.04 -8.28 -5.26
CA LEU A 63 -10.95 -6.87 -4.85
C LEU A 63 -11.93 -6.00 -5.65
N ARG A 64 -12.68 -5.18 -4.91
CA ARG A 64 -13.66 -4.22 -5.39
C ARG A 64 -13.11 -2.80 -5.51
N THR A 65 -12.02 -2.46 -4.82
CA THR A 65 -11.34 -1.18 -5.06
C THR A 65 -10.98 -1.07 -6.54
N ARG A 66 -11.38 0.03 -7.19
CA ARG A 66 -11.11 0.30 -8.60
C ARG A 66 -10.06 1.37 -8.73
N ALA A 67 -9.25 1.26 -9.78
CA ALA A 67 -8.39 2.34 -10.26
C ALA A 67 -8.74 2.61 -11.71
N VAL A 68 -9.27 3.80 -12.00
CA VAL A 68 -9.72 4.20 -13.34
C VAL A 68 -8.79 5.29 -13.83
N ARG A 69 -8.27 5.14 -15.06
CA ARG A 69 -7.41 6.14 -15.68
C ARG A 69 -8.21 7.40 -16.00
N ASP A 70 -7.71 8.56 -15.59
CA ASP A 70 -8.27 9.88 -15.88
C ASP A 70 -7.14 10.81 -16.34
N GLY A 71 -7.04 11.03 -17.65
CA GLY A 71 -5.92 11.77 -18.24
C GLY A 71 -4.58 11.08 -17.97
N ASP A 72 -3.70 11.74 -17.23
CA ASP A 72 -2.39 11.21 -16.82
C ASP A 72 -2.40 10.58 -15.42
N ASP A 73 -3.53 10.66 -14.72
CA ASP A 73 -3.71 10.19 -13.36
C ASP A 73 -4.57 8.92 -13.29
N PHE A 74 -4.65 8.34 -12.08
CA PHE A 74 -5.59 7.27 -11.75
C PHE A 74 -6.45 7.70 -10.57
N VAL A 75 -7.78 7.58 -10.74
CA VAL A 75 -8.74 7.77 -9.65
C VAL A 75 -8.99 6.43 -8.98
N LEU A 76 -8.62 6.33 -7.71
CA LEU A 76 -8.85 5.15 -6.89
C LEU A 76 -10.14 5.30 -6.09
N ASN A 77 -11.02 4.29 -6.14
CA ASN A 77 -12.26 4.29 -5.38
C ASN A 77 -12.50 2.91 -4.73
N GLY A 78 -12.61 2.89 -3.40
CA GLY A 78 -12.86 1.68 -2.63
C GLY A 78 -12.61 1.86 -1.14
N THR A 79 -12.62 0.76 -0.40
CA THR A 79 -12.37 0.76 1.04
C THR A 79 -11.44 -0.39 1.42
N LYS A 80 -10.32 -0.05 2.05
CA LYS A 80 -9.37 -1.00 2.62
C LYS A 80 -9.59 -1.13 4.12
N VAL A 81 -9.29 -2.31 4.68
CA VAL A 81 -9.50 -2.59 6.11
C VAL A 81 -8.38 -3.48 6.66
N PHE A 82 -8.12 -3.39 7.97
CA PHE A 82 -7.05 -4.11 8.67
C PHE A 82 -5.64 -3.77 8.15
N ILE A 83 -5.45 -2.54 7.68
CA ILE A 83 -4.17 -2.09 7.17
C ILE A 83 -3.25 -1.75 8.35
N THR A 84 -2.22 -2.57 8.56
CA THR A 84 -1.14 -2.25 9.51
C THR A 84 -0.59 -0.87 9.21
N ASN A 85 -0.44 -0.04 10.25
CA ASN A 85 -0.04 1.37 10.17
C ASN A 85 -1.02 2.29 9.43
N GLY A 86 -2.22 1.82 9.04
CA GLY A 86 -3.11 2.52 8.14
C GLY A 86 -3.52 3.94 8.59
N SER A 87 -3.63 4.19 9.90
CA SER A 87 -3.97 5.52 10.41
C SER A 87 -2.81 6.52 10.44
N VAL A 88 -1.56 6.03 10.37
CA VAL A 88 -0.34 6.83 10.64
C VAL A 88 0.71 6.76 9.52
N ALA A 89 0.51 5.93 8.50
CA ALA A 89 1.45 5.80 7.40
C ALA A 89 1.54 7.09 6.56
N SER A 90 2.75 7.36 6.09
CA SER A 90 3.05 8.48 5.17
C SER A 90 2.93 8.07 3.71
N VAL A 91 3.08 6.77 3.43
CA VAL A 91 2.96 6.21 2.07
C VAL A 91 2.17 4.90 2.13
N TYR A 92 1.24 4.77 1.20
CA TYR A 92 0.40 3.59 1.04
C TYR A 92 0.69 2.91 -0.29
N LEU A 93 0.92 1.59 -0.25
CA LEU A 93 0.96 0.75 -1.44
C LEU A 93 -0.41 0.10 -1.58
N VAL A 94 -1.26 0.67 -2.43
CA VAL A 94 -2.67 0.27 -2.57
C VAL A 94 -2.82 -0.67 -3.76
N VAL A 95 -3.36 -1.87 -3.51
CA VAL A 95 -3.72 -2.79 -4.60
C VAL A 95 -5.15 -2.52 -5.04
N ALA A 96 -5.34 -2.21 -6.31
CA ALA A 96 -6.64 -1.90 -6.88
C ALA A 96 -6.84 -2.62 -8.23
N THR A 97 -8.10 -2.90 -8.57
CA THR A 97 -8.47 -3.51 -9.83
C THR A 97 -8.59 -2.45 -10.92
N VAL A 98 -7.73 -2.53 -11.93
CA VAL A 98 -7.75 -1.71 -13.15
C VAL A 98 -8.65 -2.34 -14.21
N ASP A 99 -8.56 -3.65 -14.39
CA ASP A 99 -9.38 -4.42 -15.34
C ASP A 99 -10.03 -5.64 -14.65
N PRO A 100 -11.34 -5.62 -14.37
CA PRO A 100 -12.01 -6.72 -13.69
C PRO A 100 -12.10 -8.00 -14.53
N GLU A 101 -12.05 -7.92 -15.87
CA GLU A 101 -12.18 -9.09 -16.75
C GLU A 101 -10.95 -9.99 -16.69
N LEU A 102 -9.78 -9.39 -16.41
CA LEU A 102 -8.51 -10.11 -16.27
C LEU A 102 -8.32 -10.77 -14.90
N GLY A 103 -9.27 -10.59 -13.96
CA GLY A 103 -9.18 -11.11 -12.60
C GLY A 103 -7.90 -10.64 -11.90
N HIS A 104 -7.10 -11.56 -11.36
CA HIS A 104 -5.86 -11.21 -10.66
C HIS A 104 -4.85 -10.46 -11.54
N ARG A 105 -4.87 -10.66 -12.86
CA ARG A 105 -3.95 -10.00 -13.80
C ARG A 105 -4.35 -8.56 -14.11
N GLY A 106 -5.59 -8.18 -13.81
CA GLY A 106 -6.07 -6.82 -13.98
C GLY A 106 -5.95 -5.97 -12.71
N GLN A 107 -5.21 -6.44 -11.71
CA GLN A 107 -4.88 -5.65 -10.53
C GLN A 107 -3.51 -5.01 -10.69
N ALA A 108 -3.37 -3.79 -10.16
CA ALA A 108 -2.11 -3.07 -10.08
C ALA A 108 -1.88 -2.54 -8.67
N THR A 109 -0.62 -2.25 -8.34
CA THR A 109 -0.25 -1.59 -7.09
C THR A 109 0.06 -0.13 -7.37
N PHE A 110 -0.53 0.76 -6.58
CA PHE A 110 -0.38 2.20 -6.67
C PHE A 110 0.37 2.69 -5.43
N ILE A 111 1.29 3.62 -5.65
CA ILE A 111 1.93 4.36 -4.56
C ILE A 111 1.06 5.60 -4.33
N VAL A 112 0.56 5.77 -3.11
CA VAL A 112 -0.33 6.87 -2.73
C VAL A 112 0.31 7.60 -1.56
N ASP A 113 0.51 8.90 -1.69
CA ASP A 113 0.98 9.76 -0.60
C ASP A 113 -0.18 9.97 0.39
N ARG A 114 0.12 10.13 1.68
CA ARG A 114 -0.91 10.31 2.71
C ARG A 114 -1.80 11.52 2.44
N ASP A 115 -1.21 12.55 1.84
CA ASP A 115 -1.86 13.84 1.63
C ASP A 115 -2.53 13.96 0.25
N ASP A 116 -2.55 12.88 -0.54
CA ASP A 116 -3.31 12.83 -1.80
C ASP A 116 -4.83 12.96 -1.52
N PRO A 117 -5.57 13.80 -2.28
CA PRO A 117 -6.97 14.15 -2.01
C PRO A 117 -8.00 13.05 -2.29
#